data_AF-A0A7W8WMH5-F1
#
_entry.id   AF-A0A7W8WMH5-F1
#
_cell.length_a   1.000
_cell.length_b   1.000
_cell.length_c   1.000
_cell.angle_alpha   90.00
_cell.angle_beta   90.00
_cell.angle_gamma   90.00
#
_symmetry.space_group_name_H-M   'P 1'
#
loop_
_entity.id
_entity.type
_entity.pdbx_description
1 polymer ?
#
loop_
_entity_poly.entity_id
_entity_poly.type
_entity_poly.pdbx_seq_one_letter_code
_entity_poly.pdbx_strand_id
1 'polypeptide(L)'
;MTRNRPQFLTSFGGTSKRTRAAVLSLLLGAAALALPLAQRVAFAAESAVVIAPPALDEPIPASTAHEETAVFAGGCFWGVQGVFQHVRGVTRAVSGYSGGSRDTAQYETVSGGETGHAESVQVTFDPGKVTYGQLLQVYFSVVQDPTELNRQGPDSGTQYRSAIFPLNDAQRHVAQSYIAQLDKSHVFPAPIVTKTEPYKGFYPAESYHQNYLTLHPDSVYIVFNDMPKIANLKRLFPNLYRDKPVLVEAGQ
;
A
#
# COMPACT_ATOMS: atom_id res chain seq x y z
N MET A 1 10.34 -71.13 -66.58
CA MET A 1 9.61 -72.08 -65.72
C MET A 1 8.52 -71.28 -65.01
N THR A 2 7.28 -71.33 -65.52
CA THR A 2 6.16 -72.08 -64.89
C THR A 2 5.88 -71.58 -63.46
N ARG A 3 4.71 -71.08 -63.08
CA ARG A 3 3.35 -71.39 -63.55
C ARG A 3 2.36 -70.50 -62.78
N ASN A 4 1.26 -70.12 -63.42
CA ASN A 4 -0.14 -70.21 -62.97
C ASN A 4 -0.54 -69.62 -61.59
N ARG A 5 -1.70 -68.97 -61.42
CA ARG A 5 -2.96 -69.01 -62.19
C ARG A 5 -3.87 -67.84 -61.75
N PRO A 6 -4.89 -67.49 -62.55
CA PRO A 6 -5.81 -66.39 -62.32
C PRO A 6 -7.22 -66.86 -61.88
N GLN A 7 -8.13 -65.88 -61.83
CA GLN A 7 -9.60 -65.96 -61.86
C GLN A 7 -10.26 -66.16 -60.48
N PHE A 8 -11.42 -65.59 -60.15
CA PHE A 8 -12.62 -65.34 -60.96
C PHE A 8 -13.63 -64.45 -60.21
N LEU A 9 -14.65 -63.99 -60.96
CA LEU A 9 -16.06 -63.76 -60.57
C LEU A 9 -16.50 -62.35 -60.10
N THR A 10 -16.94 -61.61 -61.12
CA THR A 10 -18.26 -60.95 -61.26
C THR A 10 -19.31 -61.23 -60.16
N SER A 11 -20.00 -60.18 -59.71
CA SER A 11 -21.48 -60.18 -59.62
C SER A 11 -22.06 -58.78 -59.53
N PHE A 12 -23.20 -58.64 -60.21
CA PHE A 12 -24.14 -57.54 -60.27
C PHE A 12 -24.77 -57.18 -58.92
N GLY A 13 -25.31 -55.96 -58.86
CA GLY A 13 -26.61 -55.74 -58.24
C GLY A 13 -26.76 -54.44 -57.44
N GLY A 14 -27.83 -53.69 -57.74
CA GLY A 14 -28.50 -52.91 -56.70
C GLY A 14 -28.49 -51.40 -56.89
N THR A 15 -29.41 -50.91 -57.71
CA THR A 15 -30.08 -49.62 -57.53
C THR A 15 -30.55 -49.43 -56.08
N SER A 16 -30.40 -48.23 -55.51
CA SER A 16 -31.53 -47.46 -54.94
C SER A 16 -31.05 -46.24 -54.18
N LYS A 17 -31.65 -45.10 -54.52
CA LYS A 17 -31.63 -43.83 -53.80
C LYS A 17 -32.08 -44.03 -52.35
N ARG A 18 -31.39 -43.40 -51.39
CA ARG A 18 -32.00 -42.82 -50.18
C ARG A 18 -31.01 -41.86 -49.50
N THR A 19 -31.35 -40.60 -49.65
CA THR A 19 -31.14 -39.49 -48.72
C THR A 19 -30.68 -39.90 -47.31
N ARG A 20 -29.62 -39.25 -46.80
CA ARG A 20 -29.61 -38.64 -45.47
C ARG A 20 -28.43 -37.69 -45.31
N ALA A 21 -28.76 -36.58 -44.66
CA ALA A 21 -27.98 -35.39 -44.39
C ALA A 21 -26.60 -35.65 -43.79
N ALA A 22 -25.73 -34.67 -44.04
CA ALA A 22 -24.41 -34.51 -43.46
C ALA A 22 -24.40 -34.73 -41.93
N VAL A 23 -23.49 -35.59 -41.48
CA VAL A 23 -23.00 -35.60 -40.10
C VAL A 23 -21.60 -34.99 -40.17
N LEU A 24 -21.51 -33.67 -40.01
CA LEU A 24 -20.26 -32.98 -39.74
C LEU A 24 -20.17 -32.83 -38.22
N SER A 25 -19.57 -33.83 -37.57
CA SER A 25 -19.32 -33.83 -36.13
C SER A 25 -17.84 -34.12 -35.90
N LEU A 26 -17.26 -33.32 -35.00
CA LEU A 26 -15.87 -33.31 -34.52
C LEU A 26 -14.84 -32.68 -35.46
N LEU A 27 -14.49 -31.42 -35.16
CA LEU A 27 -13.17 -31.02 -34.61
C LEU A 27 -13.21 -29.51 -34.23
N LEU A 28 -14.10 -29.14 -33.33
CA LEU A 28 -14.05 -27.88 -32.57
C LEU A 28 -13.81 -28.25 -31.11
N GLY A 29 -12.55 -28.45 -30.75
CA GLY A 29 -12.22 -28.96 -29.42
C GLY A 29 -10.73 -28.96 -29.09
N ALA A 30 -10.01 -27.89 -29.46
CA ALA A 30 -8.62 -27.70 -29.01
C ALA A 30 -8.16 -26.23 -29.02
N ALA A 31 -9.08 -25.26 -28.83
CA ALA A 31 -8.72 -23.83 -28.86
C ALA A 31 -9.38 -22.99 -27.74
N ALA A 32 -9.79 -23.62 -26.64
CA ALA A 32 -10.49 -22.92 -25.54
C ALA A 32 -9.97 -23.26 -24.14
N LEU A 33 -8.68 -23.60 -24.00
CA LEU A 33 -8.02 -23.84 -22.70
C LEU A 33 -6.72 -23.04 -22.53
N ALA A 34 -6.65 -21.87 -23.17
CA ALA A 34 -5.73 -20.81 -22.76
C ALA A 34 -6.57 -19.65 -22.21
N LEU A 35 -7.29 -19.90 -21.11
CA LEU A 35 -7.76 -18.81 -20.26
C LEU A 35 -6.52 -18.05 -19.77
N PRO A 36 -6.51 -16.71 -19.84
CA PRO A 36 -5.32 -15.94 -19.50
C PRO A 36 -5.07 -16.10 -18.01
N LEU A 37 -4.06 -16.86 -17.64
CA LEU A 37 -3.49 -16.87 -16.28
C LEU A 37 -2.72 -15.56 -16.00
N ALA A 38 -3.20 -14.43 -16.54
CA ALA A 38 -2.51 -13.15 -16.60
C ALA A 38 -3.36 -11.99 -16.03
N GLN A 39 -4.45 -12.28 -15.31
CA GLN A 39 -5.28 -11.23 -14.69
C GLN A 39 -5.43 -11.38 -13.17
N ARG A 40 -4.40 -11.86 -12.48
CA ARG A 40 -4.26 -11.68 -11.02
C ARG A 40 -2.82 -11.33 -10.63
N VAL A 41 -2.27 -10.29 -11.25
CA VAL A 41 -1.30 -9.47 -10.52
C VAL A 41 -2.17 -8.57 -9.65
N ALA A 42 -2.32 -8.91 -8.37
CA ALA A 42 -2.87 -7.96 -7.41
C ALA A 42 -1.98 -6.72 -7.48
N PHE A 43 -2.56 -5.57 -7.82
CA PHE A 43 -1.83 -4.31 -7.79
C PHE A 43 -1.37 -4.08 -6.34
N ALA A 44 -0.08 -4.26 -6.09
CA ALA A 44 0.52 -4.26 -4.76
C ALA A 44 0.80 -2.85 -4.22
N ALA A 45 0.00 -1.86 -4.63
CA ALA A 45 -0.01 -0.54 -4.00
C ALA A 45 -1.41 -0.26 -3.49
N GLU A 46 -1.51 0.19 -2.24
CA GLU A 46 -2.79 0.66 -1.70
C GLU A 46 -3.34 1.75 -2.61
N SER A 47 -4.65 1.69 -2.87
CA SER A 47 -5.30 2.64 -3.75
C SER A 47 -5.48 3.97 -3.03
N ALA A 48 -4.87 5.04 -3.55
CA ALA A 48 -5.08 6.36 -2.97
C ALA A 48 -6.53 6.84 -3.14
N VAL A 49 -7.13 7.30 -2.05
CA VAL A 49 -8.55 7.70 -1.99
C VAL A 49 -8.65 9.22 -1.87
N VAL A 50 -9.48 9.86 -2.70
CA VAL A 50 -9.80 11.28 -2.53
C VAL A 50 -10.73 11.43 -1.33
N ILE A 51 -10.24 12.07 -0.27
CA ILE A 51 -10.98 12.26 0.98
C ILE A 51 -11.10 13.74 1.33
N ALA A 52 -12.18 14.10 2.02
CA ALA A 52 -12.40 15.45 2.50
C ALA A 52 -11.30 15.86 3.52
N PRO A 53 -10.91 17.14 3.58
CA PRO A 53 -10.01 17.63 4.62
C PRO A 53 -10.65 17.49 6.01
N PRO A 54 -9.86 17.38 7.09
CA PRO A 54 -10.39 17.35 8.45
C PRO A 54 -11.23 18.59 8.77
N ALA A 55 -12.33 18.40 9.48
CA ALA A 55 -13.19 19.48 9.95
C ALA A 55 -12.58 20.24 11.14
N LEU A 56 -11.62 19.64 11.83
CA LEU A 56 -10.92 20.20 12.99
C LEU A 56 -9.41 20.12 12.75
N ASP A 57 -8.68 21.06 13.32
CA ASP A 57 -7.22 21.06 13.35
C ASP A 57 -6.71 21.56 14.70
N GLU A 58 -5.42 21.40 14.96
CA GLU A 58 -4.79 21.97 16.14
C GLU A 58 -4.86 23.51 16.05
N PRO A 59 -5.10 24.22 17.17
CA PRO A 59 -5.01 25.66 17.18
C PRO A 59 -3.56 26.07 16.87
N ILE A 60 -3.36 26.90 15.85
CA ILE A 60 -2.03 27.41 15.50
C ILE A 60 -1.46 28.12 16.75
N PRO A 61 -0.29 27.67 17.29
CA PRO A 61 0.26 28.27 18.49
C PRO A 61 0.50 29.78 18.31
N ALA A 62 0.02 30.58 19.27
CA ALA A 62 0.12 32.04 19.23
C ALA A 62 1.57 32.57 19.31
N SER A 63 2.53 31.73 19.68
CA SER A 63 3.97 32.06 19.69
C SER A 63 4.74 31.09 18.81
N THR A 64 5.30 31.58 17.70
CA THR A 64 6.49 31.12 16.96
C THR A 64 6.93 29.65 17.11
N ALA A 65 6.03 28.68 17.19
CA ALA A 65 6.37 27.27 17.18
C ALA A 65 6.84 26.99 15.76
N HIS A 66 8.16 26.99 15.58
CA HIS A 66 8.77 26.77 14.28
C HIS A 66 8.55 25.33 13.81
N GLU A 67 8.35 24.40 14.74
CA GLU A 67 8.18 22.97 14.46
C GLU A 67 7.28 22.28 15.50
N GLU A 68 6.46 21.35 15.02
CA GLU A 68 5.68 20.37 15.79
C GLU A 68 6.05 18.96 15.33
N THR A 69 5.66 17.94 16.09
CA THR A 69 5.97 16.54 15.76
C THR A 69 4.72 15.66 15.82
N ALA A 70 4.59 14.75 14.85
CA ALA A 70 3.55 13.74 14.78
C ALA A 70 4.18 12.36 14.53
N VAL A 71 3.54 11.28 15.00
CA VAL A 71 4.03 9.90 14.79
C VAL A 71 2.92 9.04 14.20
N PHE A 72 3.20 8.49 13.02
CA PHE A 72 2.28 7.67 12.23
C PHE A 72 2.86 6.28 11.96
N ALA A 73 2.04 5.25 12.03
CA ALA A 73 2.37 3.88 11.60
C ALA A 73 1.35 3.43 10.56
N GLY A 74 1.79 2.94 9.42
CA GLY A 74 0.90 2.66 8.29
C GLY A 74 1.54 1.73 7.28
N GLY A 75 2.08 0.60 7.75
CA GLY A 75 2.81 -0.35 6.92
C GLY A 75 4.32 -0.17 6.98
N CYS A 76 5.03 -0.63 5.94
CA CYS A 76 6.48 -0.48 5.85
C CYS A 76 6.86 1.01 5.93
N PHE A 77 7.70 1.38 6.89
CA PHE A 77 8.08 2.76 7.13
C PHE A 77 8.86 3.42 5.99
N TRP A 78 9.36 2.68 4.99
CA TRP A 78 10.10 3.23 3.85
C TRP A 78 9.20 4.09 2.96
N GLY A 79 8.02 3.57 2.62
CA GLY A 79 6.99 4.30 1.90
C GLY A 79 6.41 5.45 2.73
N VAL A 80 6.13 5.19 4.01
CA VAL A 80 5.60 6.22 4.93
C VAL A 80 6.58 7.40 5.03
N GLN A 81 7.87 7.13 5.26
CA GLN A 81 8.91 8.15 5.33
C GLN A 81 8.99 8.88 4.00
N GLY A 82 9.10 8.16 2.88
CA GLY A 82 9.19 8.77 1.56
C GLY A 82 8.03 9.74 1.26
N VAL A 83 6.78 9.36 1.57
CA VAL A 83 5.63 10.24 1.39
C VAL A 83 5.80 11.54 2.19
N PHE A 84 6.07 11.47 3.49
CA PHE A 84 6.22 12.67 4.32
C PHE A 84 7.46 13.50 3.97
N GLN A 85 8.55 12.87 3.50
CA GLN A 85 9.72 13.59 3.00
C GLN A 85 9.37 14.50 1.82
N HIS A 86 8.36 14.15 1.02
CA HIS A 86 7.88 14.94 -0.11
C HIS A 86 6.76 15.94 0.24
N VAL A 87 6.38 16.10 1.52
CA VAL A 87 5.39 17.09 1.97
C VAL A 87 6.05 18.43 2.31
N ARG A 88 5.63 19.52 1.66
CA ARG A 88 6.01 20.90 1.98
C ARG A 88 5.56 21.24 3.39
N GLY A 89 6.44 21.88 4.15
CA GLY A 89 6.22 22.16 5.57
C GLY A 89 6.79 21.07 6.48
N VAL A 90 6.96 19.82 6.03
CA VAL A 90 7.74 18.82 6.76
C VAL A 90 9.23 19.18 6.68
N THR A 91 9.90 19.23 7.83
CA THR A 91 11.34 19.53 7.95
C THR A 91 12.16 18.27 8.22
N ARG A 92 11.57 17.26 8.85
CA ARG A 92 12.23 15.97 9.15
C ARG A 92 11.21 14.83 9.13
N ALA A 93 11.61 13.67 8.61
CA ALA A 93 10.82 12.43 8.70
C ALA A 93 11.77 11.27 9.03
N VAL A 94 11.65 10.69 10.22
CA VAL A 94 12.55 9.64 10.73
C VAL A 94 11.77 8.33 10.83
N SER A 95 12.28 7.26 10.21
CA SER A 95 11.75 5.91 10.38
C SER A 95 12.15 5.34 11.74
N GLY A 96 11.26 4.60 12.39
CA GLY A 96 11.49 4.05 13.72
C GLY A 96 10.35 3.19 14.23
N TYR A 97 10.36 2.96 15.54
CA TYR A 97 9.46 2.05 16.22
C TYR A 97 8.70 2.77 17.35
N SER A 98 7.39 2.55 17.43
CA SER A 98 6.53 3.06 18.50
C SER A 98 5.50 2.01 18.93
N GLY A 99 5.03 2.10 20.18
CA GLY A 99 4.00 1.22 20.75
C GLY A 99 4.54 0.13 21.69
N GLY A 100 5.76 -0.36 21.44
CA GLY A 100 6.50 -1.28 22.32
C GLY A 100 7.44 -0.55 23.31
N SER A 101 8.31 -1.31 23.97
CA SER A 101 9.32 -0.80 24.90
C SER A 101 10.65 -0.46 24.22
N ARG A 102 11.47 0.40 24.84
CA ARG A 102 12.80 0.77 24.33
C ARG A 102 13.71 -0.43 24.09
N ASP A 103 13.71 -1.39 25.01
CA ASP A 103 14.69 -2.50 25.02
C ASP A 103 14.48 -3.52 23.89
N THR A 104 13.37 -3.40 23.15
CA THR A 104 13.03 -4.30 22.03
C THR A 104 12.94 -3.56 20.69
N ALA A 105 13.36 -2.30 20.65
CA ALA A 105 13.24 -1.41 19.49
C ALA A 105 14.45 -1.52 18.53
N GLN A 106 14.70 -2.72 18.03
CA GLN A 106 15.71 -3.01 17.00
C GLN A 106 15.11 -3.92 15.93
N TYR A 107 15.51 -3.72 14.68
CA TYR A 107 14.83 -4.30 13.51
C TYR A 107 14.62 -5.82 13.64
N GLU A 108 15.68 -6.57 13.95
CA GLU A 108 15.61 -8.04 14.01
C GLU A 108 14.61 -8.54 15.06
N THR A 109 14.39 -7.78 16.12
CA THR A 109 13.43 -8.11 17.17
C THR A 109 12.02 -7.66 16.78
N VAL A 110 11.88 -6.45 16.20
CA VAL A 110 10.59 -5.90 15.78
C VAL A 110 9.99 -6.69 14.62
N SER A 111 10.79 -7.13 13.66
CA SER A 111 10.33 -7.91 12.50
C SER A 111 9.68 -9.24 12.89
N GLY A 112 9.95 -9.75 14.10
CA GLY A 112 9.27 -10.92 14.66
C GLY A 112 7.81 -10.69 15.08
N GLY A 113 7.38 -9.43 15.23
CA GLY A 113 5.97 -9.06 15.49
C GLY A 113 5.50 -9.17 16.95
N GLU A 114 6.34 -9.64 17.88
CA GLU A 114 5.95 -9.89 19.28
C GLU A 114 6.28 -8.73 20.25
N THR A 115 6.96 -7.69 19.79
CA THR A 115 7.44 -6.58 20.64
C THR A 115 6.38 -5.55 20.99
N GLY A 116 5.24 -5.58 20.29
CA GLY A 116 4.20 -4.55 20.35
C GLY A 116 4.53 -3.26 19.60
N HIS A 117 5.72 -3.16 19.01
CA HIS A 117 6.07 -2.05 18.13
C HIS A 117 5.26 -2.08 16.84
N ALA A 118 4.98 -0.91 16.29
CA ALA A 118 4.69 -0.69 14.88
C ALA A 118 5.90 -0.02 14.25
N GLU A 119 6.20 -0.38 13.00
CA GLU A 119 6.98 0.48 12.13
C GLU A 119 6.25 1.81 11.98
N SER A 120 6.97 2.88 12.27
CA SER A 120 6.40 4.21 12.44
C SER A 120 7.36 5.26 11.90
N VAL A 121 6.82 6.45 11.63
CA VAL A 121 7.58 7.60 11.18
C VAL A 121 7.27 8.77 12.09
N GLN A 122 8.32 9.35 12.67
CA GLN A 122 8.26 10.62 13.37
C GLN A 122 8.45 11.74 12.35
N VAL A 123 7.40 12.55 12.18
CA VAL A 123 7.33 13.67 11.24
C VAL A 123 7.44 14.97 12.02
N THR A 124 8.50 15.73 11.78
CA THR A 124 8.66 17.11 12.27
C THR A 124 8.23 18.08 11.18
N PHE A 125 7.38 19.05 11.52
CA PHE A 125 6.75 19.92 10.54
C PHE A 125 6.50 21.33 11.07
N ASP A 126 6.48 22.32 10.18
CA ASP A 126 6.11 23.70 10.46
C ASP A 126 4.58 23.87 10.36
N PRO A 127 3.85 24.06 11.48
CA PRO A 127 2.39 24.17 11.49
C PRO A 127 1.87 25.39 10.72
N GLY A 128 2.73 26.38 10.43
CA GLY A 128 2.39 27.53 9.57
C GLY A 128 2.46 27.22 8.07
N LYS A 129 3.04 26.08 7.68
CA LYS A 129 3.14 25.62 6.27
C LYS A 129 2.31 24.38 5.98
N VAL A 130 2.21 23.47 6.93
CA VAL A 130 1.37 22.27 6.86
C VAL A 130 0.80 21.97 8.23
N THR A 131 -0.50 21.77 8.34
CA THR A 131 -1.15 21.49 9.62
C THR A 131 -1.15 19.99 9.95
N TYR A 132 -1.35 19.64 11.23
CA TYR A 132 -1.51 18.25 11.63
C TYR A 132 -2.69 17.58 10.92
N GLY A 133 -3.81 18.30 10.75
CA GLY A 133 -4.93 17.83 9.93
C GLY A 133 -4.55 17.53 8.48
N GLN A 134 -3.75 18.36 7.83
CA GLN A 134 -3.27 18.08 6.47
C GLN A 134 -2.35 16.85 6.42
N LEU A 135 -1.50 16.65 7.43
CA LEU A 135 -0.69 15.43 7.53
C LEU A 135 -1.57 14.17 7.70
N LEU A 136 -2.63 14.25 8.51
CA LEU A 136 -3.62 13.18 8.63
C LEU A 136 -4.35 12.92 7.30
N GLN A 137 -4.71 13.98 6.56
CA GLN A 137 -5.33 13.83 5.24
C GLN A 137 -4.41 13.07 4.27
N VAL A 138 -3.12 13.43 4.23
CA VAL A 138 -2.13 12.69 3.44
C VAL A 138 -2.00 11.25 3.91
N TYR A 139 -1.96 11.04 5.23
CA TYR A 139 -1.87 9.70 5.84
C TYR A 139 -3.02 8.78 5.41
N PHE A 140 -4.27 9.23 5.54
CA PHE A 140 -5.44 8.43 5.16
C PHE A 140 -5.66 8.32 3.64
N SER A 141 -5.17 9.29 2.87
CA SER A 141 -5.40 9.33 1.42
C SER A 141 -4.34 8.59 0.61
N VAL A 142 -3.09 8.58 1.08
CA VAL A 142 -1.91 8.18 0.27
C VAL A 142 -1.04 7.14 0.96
N VAL A 143 -0.88 7.22 2.29
CA VAL A 143 0.16 6.46 3.00
C VAL A 143 -0.22 5.00 3.18
N GLN A 144 -1.48 4.71 3.50
CA GLN A 144 -1.94 3.40 3.96
C GLN A 144 -3.41 3.16 3.60
N ASP A 145 -3.84 1.90 3.52
CA ASP A 145 -5.25 1.50 3.52
C ASP A 145 -5.74 1.35 4.97
N PRO A 146 -6.61 2.27 5.47
CA PRO A 146 -7.08 2.27 6.85
C PRO A 146 -8.01 1.12 7.20
N THR A 147 -8.35 0.24 6.26
CA THR A 147 -9.25 -0.90 6.48
C THR A 147 -8.50 -2.21 6.68
N GLU A 148 -7.19 -2.22 6.42
CA GLU A 148 -6.36 -3.41 6.56
C GLU A 148 -5.84 -3.60 8.01
N LEU A 149 -6.38 -4.61 8.70
CA LEU A 149 -5.99 -4.92 10.08
C LEU A 149 -4.65 -5.68 10.12
N ASN A 150 -3.65 -5.13 10.83
CA ASN A 150 -2.33 -5.74 11.05
C ASN A 150 -1.63 -6.17 9.75
N ARG A 151 -1.80 -5.38 8.68
CA ARG A 151 -1.12 -5.54 7.40
C ARG A 151 -1.26 -4.27 6.58
N GLN A 152 -0.41 -4.13 5.57
CA GLN A 152 -0.48 -3.12 4.52
C GLN A 152 0.10 -3.72 3.24
N GLY A 153 -0.74 -3.92 2.23
CA GLY A 153 -0.31 -4.49 0.95
C GLY A 153 0.37 -5.86 1.13
N PRO A 154 1.62 -6.07 0.68
CA PRO A 154 2.31 -7.36 0.83
C PRO A 154 2.76 -7.65 2.28
N ASP A 155 2.82 -6.65 3.16
CA ASP A 155 3.40 -6.78 4.48
C ASP A 155 2.33 -7.15 5.51
N SER A 156 2.56 -8.22 6.27
CA SER A 156 1.60 -8.76 7.23
C SER A 156 2.25 -8.96 8.59
N GLY A 157 1.57 -8.51 9.64
CA GLY A 157 2.06 -8.51 11.01
C GLY A 157 1.61 -7.27 11.78
N THR A 158 1.54 -7.40 13.10
CA THR A 158 1.18 -6.29 14.02
C THR A 158 2.13 -5.10 13.92
N GLN A 159 3.38 -5.33 13.49
CA GLN A 159 4.35 -4.29 13.23
C GLN A 159 4.00 -3.40 12.02
N TYR A 160 3.13 -3.86 11.12
CA TYR A 160 2.68 -3.10 9.95
C TYR A 160 1.28 -2.51 10.14
N ARG A 161 0.72 -2.55 11.37
CA ARG A 161 -0.62 -2.05 11.64
C ARG A 161 -0.74 -0.54 11.40
N SER A 162 -1.94 -0.12 11.01
CA SER A 162 -2.32 1.28 10.95
C SER A 162 -2.57 1.85 12.35
N ALA A 163 -1.76 2.82 12.78
CA ALA A 163 -1.88 3.48 14.06
C ALA A 163 -1.37 4.92 14.05
N ILE A 164 -1.97 5.76 14.89
CA ILE A 164 -1.51 7.13 15.15
C ILE A 164 -1.10 7.17 16.62
N PHE A 165 0.05 7.77 16.93
CA PHE A 165 0.51 7.95 18.31
C PHE A 165 0.50 9.44 18.67
N PRO A 166 -0.63 10.01 19.12
CA PRO A 166 -0.73 11.43 19.45
C PRO A 166 0.22 11.82 20.58
N LEU A 167 0.98 12.91 20.40
CA LEU A 167 1.92 13.42 21.40
C LEU A 167 1.23 14.24 22.50
N ASN A 168 0.03 14.75 22.24
CA ASN A 168 -0.75 15.57 23.15
C ASN A 168 -2.27 15.34 22.95
N ASP A 169 -3.10 15.97 23.79
CA ASP A 169 -4.55 15.82 23.74
C ASP A 169 -5.20 16.49 22.52
N ALA A 170 -4.61 17.56 21.99
CA ALA A 170 -5.10 18.23 20.77
C ALA A 170 -4.94 17.32 19.55
N GLN A 171 -3.76 16.74 19.33
CA GLN A 171 -3.51 15.73 18.30
C GLN A 171 -4.44 14.52 18.45
N ARG A 172 -4.68 14.07 19.70
CA ARG A 172 -5.58 12.95 19.96
C ARG A 172 -7.00 13.29 19.52
N HIS A 173 -7.48 14.46 19.92
CA HIS A 173 -8.81 14.92 19.57
C HIS A 173 -8.98 15.06 18.05
N VAL A 174 -8.06 15.75 17.37
CA VAL A 174 -8.10 15.94 15.91
C VAL A 174 -8.05 14.61 15.17
N ALA A 175 -7.16 13.69 15.55
CA ALA A 175 -7.07 12.36 14.92
C ALA A 175 -8.35 11.54 15.11
N GLN A 176 -8.89 11.49 16.32
CA GLN A 176 -10.13 10.74 16.60
C GLN A 176 -11.33 11.35 15.87
N SER A 177 -11.44 12.67 15.84
CA SER A 177 -12.49 13.36 15.09
C SER A 177 -12.38 13.12 13.59
N TYR A 178 -11.16 13.06 13.05
CA TYR A 178 -10.97 12.79 11.64
C TYR A 178 -11.27 11.34 11.25
N ILE A 179 -10.86 10.36 12.06
CA ILE A 179 -11.28 8.96 11.89
C ILE A 179 -12.81 8.88 11.86
N ALA A 180 -13.49 9.49 12.84
CA ALA A 180 -14.95 9.49 12.90
C ALA A 180 -15.61 10.19 11.69
N GLN A 181 -15.01 11.28 11.20
CA GLN A 181 -15.45 11.97 9.99
C GLN A 181 -15.36 11.05 8.76
N LEU A 182 -14.25 10.34 8.60
CA LEU A 182 -14.02 9.44 7.47
C LEU A 182 -14.94 8.21 7.54
N ASP A 183 -15.09 7.60 8.72
CA ASP A 183 -16.03 6.49 8.94
C ASP A 183 -17.46 6.88 8.56
N LYS A 184 -17.92 8.06 9.01
CA LYS A 184 -19.26 8.58 8.70
C LYS A 184 -19.47 8.84 7.21
N SER A 185 -18.40 9.19 6.49
CA SER A 185 -18.48 9.51 5.06
C SER A 185 -18.56 8.27 4.15
N HIS A 186 -18.24 7.09 4.68
CA HIS A 186 -18.20 5.83 3.92
C HIS A 186 -17.33 5.89 2.65
N VAL A 187 -16.27 6.70 2.68
CA VAL A 187 -15.33 6.83 1.53
C VAL A 187 -14.44 5.60 1.34
N PHE A 188 -14.26 4.80 2.40
CA PHE A 188 -13.53 3.53 2.35
C PHE A 188 -14.48 2.34 2.20
N PRO A 189 -14.08 1.26 1.52
CA PRO A 189 -14.95 0.11 1.23
C PRO A 189 -15.28 -0.76 2.46
N ALA A 190 -14.54 -0.57 3.55
CA ALA A 190 -14.71 -1.28 4.82
C ALA A 190 -14.47 -0.32 6.00
N PRO A 191 -14.89 -0.69 7.23
CA PRO A 191 -14.67 0.15 8.41
C PRO A 191 -13.19 0.46 8.66
N ILE A 192 -12.89 1.67 9.14
CA ILE A 192 -11.54 2.05 9.50
C ILE A 192 -11.10 1.25 10.74
N VAL A 193 -9.94 0.60 10.64
CA VAL A 193 -9.29 -0.14 11.74
C VAL A 193 -8.14 0.63 12.37
N THR A 194 -7.73 1.76 11.77
CA THR A 194 -6.76 2.70 12.34
C THR A 194 -7.19 3.17 13.72
N LYS A 195 -6.28 3.14 14.69
CA LYS A 195 -6.55 3.61 16.06
C LYS A 195 -5.53 4.65 16.49
N THR A 196 -5.96 5.52 17.41
CA THR A 196 -5.02 6.28 18.24
C THR A 196 -4.51 5.42 19.38
N GLU A 197 -3.20 5.24 19.50
CA GLU A 197 -2.56 4.51 20.59
C GLU A 197 -1.87 5.48 21.58
N PRO A 198 -1.63 5.09 22.85
CA PRO A 198 -0.82 5.88 23.77
C PRO A 198 0.61 6.03 23.26
N TYR A 199 1.16 7.24 23.29
CA TYR A 199 2.56 7.48 22.96
C TYR A 199 3.46 6.98 24.10
N LYS A 200 4.19 5.88 23.87
CA LYS A 200 5.15 5.27 24.82
C LYS A 200 6.61 5.56 24.45
N GLY A 201 6.82 6.56 23.60
CA GLY A 201 8.11 6.87 23.01
C GLY A 201 8.19 6.52 21.52
N PHE A 202 9.23 7.07 20.89
CA PHE A 202 9.64 6.78 19.53
C PHE A 202 11.13 6.43 19.55
N TYR A 203 11.48 5.34 18.89
CA TYR A 203 12.83 4.81 18.84
C TYR A 203 13.29 4.81 17.38
N PRO A 204 14.23 5.68 16.98
CA PRO A 204 14.72 5.70 15.61
C PRO A 204 15.23 4.33 15.18
N ALA A 205 14.84 3.92 13.97
CA ALA A 205 15.38 2.72 13.35
C ALA A 205 16.83 2.97 12.92
N GLU A 206 17.53 1.87 12.69
CA GLU A 206 18.92 1.85 12.27
C GLU A 206 19.14 2.71 11.02
N SER A 207 20.33 3.29 10.90
CA SER A 207 20.66 4.26 9.84
C SER A 207 20.43 3.73 8.43
N TYR A 208 20.56 2.41 8.21
CA TYR A 208 20.34 1.79 6.90
C TYR A 208 18.86 1.75 6.49
N HIS A 209 17.91 1.96 7.41
CA HIS A 209 16.49 2.13 7.08
C HIS A 209 16.10 3.56 6.72
N GLN A 210 16.97 4.53 7.03
CA GLN A 210 16.66 5.94 6.80
C GLN A 210 16.84 6.32 5.33
N ASN A 211 15.87 7.06 4.79
CA ASN A 211 15.83 7.49 3.39
C ASN A 211 15.78 6.34 2.37
N TYR A 212 15.40 5.13 2.78
CA TYR A 212 15.56 3.92 1.97
C TYR A 212 14.89 4.02 0.58
N LEU A 213 13.65 4.52 0.53
CA LEU A 213 12.93 4.76 -0.73
C LEU A 213 13.71 5.67 -1.68
N THR A 214 14.30 6.75 -1.15
CA THR A 214 15.06 7.74 -1.92
C THR A 214 16.41 7.19 -2.37
N LEU A 215 17.07 6.37 -1.54
CA LEU A 215 18.39 5.80 -1.83
C LEU A 215 18.32 4.55 -2.73
N HIS A 216 17.18 3.86 -2.74
CA HIS A 216 16.96 2.62 -3.50
C HIS A 216 15.69 2.69 -4.36
N PRO A 217 15.53 3.70 -5.24
CA PRO A 217 14.29 3.92 -5.98
C PRO A 217 13.97 2.79 -6.97
N ASP A 218 15.00 2.06 -7.44
CA ASP A 218 14.88 0.95 -8.39
C ASP A 218 14.71 -0.41 -7.70
N SER A 219 14.70 -0.45 -6.35
CA SER A 219 14.38 -1.68 -5.62
C SER A 219 12.98 -2.15 -6.02
N VAL A 220 12.85 -3.42 -6.41
CA VAL A 220 11.58 -4.00 -6.86
C VAL A 220 10.46 -3.73 -5.85
N TYR A 221 10.76 -3.90 -4.56
CA TYR A 221 9.79 -3.62 -3.50
C TYR A 221 9.32 -2.15 -3.53
N ILE A 222 10.25 -1.19 -3.61
CA ILE A 222 9.94 0.24 -3.66
C ILE A 222 9.13 0.60 -4.91
N VAL A 223 9.52 0.07 -6.08
CA VAL A 223 8.86 0.33 -7.36
C VAL A 223 7.38 -0.09 -7.33
N PHE A 224 7.10 -1.27 -6.77
CA PHE A 224 5.74 -1.81 -6.77
C PHE A 224 4.86 -1.25 -5.65
N ASN A 225 5.41 -1.07 -4.45
CA ASN A 225 4.62 -0.77 -3.26
C ASN A 225 4.62 0.72 -2.90
N ASP A 226 5.72 1.45 -3.12
CA ASP A 226 5.91 2.79 -2.54
C ASP A 226 5.99 3.93 -3.57
N MET A 227 6.58 3.70 -4.75
CA MET A 227 6.61 4.71 -5.82
C MET A 227 5.21 5.18 -6.25
N PRO A 228 4.18 4.31 -6.31
CA PRO A 228 2.81 4.75 -6.52
C PRO A 228 2.31 5.73 -5.45
N LYS A 229 2.75 5.60 -4.20
CA LYS A 229 2.40 6.54 -3.12
C LYS A 229 2.95 7.94 -3.40
N ILE A 230 4.19 8.06 -3.89
CA ILE A 230 4.78 9.36 -4.29
C ILE A 230 4.02 9.99 -5.46
N ALA A 231 3.67 9.20 -6.48
CA ALA A 231 2.88 9.66 -7.60
C ALA A 231 1.48 10.13 -7.16
N ASN A 232 0.84 9.40 -6.24
CA ASN A 232 -0.45 9.74 -5.68
C ASN A 232 -0.39 11.01 -4.82
N LEU A 233 0.66 11.21 -4.02
CA LEU A 233 0.88 12.46 -3.29
C LEU A 233 0.94 13.66 -4.25
N LYS A 234 1.76 13.56 -5.31
CA LYS A 234 1.89 14.62 -6.32
C LYS A 234 0.58 14.93 -7.03
N ARG A 235 -0.22 13.89 -7.33
CA ARG A 235 -1.50 13.99 -8.03
C ARG A 235 -2.62 14.57 -7.15
N LEU A 236 -2.73 14.11 -5.90
CA LEU A 236 -3.83 14.46 -5.00
C LEU A 236 -3.57 15.71 -4.16
N PHE A 237 -2.30 15.98 -3.84
CA PHE A 237 -1.89 17.11 -3.00
C PHE A 237 -0.79 17.96 -3.66
N PRO A 238 -1.00 18.48 -4.89
CA PRO A 238 0.04 19.21 -5.61
C PRO A 238 0.55 20.45 -4.86
N ASN A 239 -0.29 21.08 -4.04
CA ASN A 239 0.08 22.24 -3.22
C ASN A 239 0.96 21.86 -2.02
N LEU A 240 0.83 20.63 -1.52
CA LEU A 240 1.67 20.10 -0.43
C LEU A 240 2.87 19.33 -0.98
N TYR A 241 2.95 19.03 -2.27
CA TYR A 241 4.04 18.22 -2.81
C TYR A 241 5.29 19.05 -3.16
N ARG A 242 6.48 18.53 -2.85
CA ARG A 242 7.78 19.02 -3.34
C ARG A 242 8.54 17.91 -4.05
N ASP A 243 9.23 18.23 -5.15
CA ASP A 243 10.02 17.25 -5.91
C ASP A 243 11.27 16.79 -5.15
N LYS A 244 11.90 17.67 -4.36
CA LYS A 244 13.08 17.33 -3.56
C LYS A 244 12.66 16.88 -2.15
N PRO A 245 12.94 15.62 -1.73
CA PRO A 245 12.63 15.17 -0.38
C PRO A 245 13.52 15.86 0.66
N VAL A 246 13.04 16.03 1.90
CA VAL A 246 13.93 16.31 3.04
C VAL A 246 14.53 15.01 3.52
N LEU A 247 15.86 14.94 3.56
CA LEU A 247 16.57 13.75 4.00
C LEU A 247 17.04 13.93 5.42
N VAL A 248 17.09 12.83 6.17
CA VAL A 248 17.72 12.80 7.48
C VAL A 248 19.18 12.39 7.33
N GLU A 249 20.09 13.01 8.08
CA GLU A 249 21.49 12.62 8.05
C GLU A 249 21.65 11.20 8.61
N ALA A 250 22.39 10.36 7.88
CA ALA A 250 22.74 9.03 8.34
C ALA A 250 23.81 9.15 9.44
N GLY A 251 23.42 9.17 10.72
CA GLY A 251 24.38 9.16 11.82
C GLY A 251 23.96 9.72 13.19
N GLN A 252 22.67 9.91 13.47
CA GLN A 252 22.18 10.26 14.81
C GLN A 252 21.53 9.07 15.51
#